data_AF-A0A7S2J8I7-F1
#
_entry.id   AF-A0A7S2J8I7-F1
#
_cell.length_a   1.000
_cell.length_b   1.000
_cell.length_c   1.000
_cell.angle_alpha   90.00
_cell.angle_beta   90.00
_cell.angle_gamma   90.00
#
_symmetry.space_group_name_H-M   'P 1'
#
loop_
_entity.id
_entity.type
_entity.pdbx_description
1 polymer ?
#
loop_
_entity_poly.entity_id
_entity_poly.type
_entity_poly.pdbx_seq_one_letter_code
_entity_poly.pdbx_strand_id
1 'polypeptide(L)'
;AYYLRDGASGSRRWLVYLDGVGWCWDNDSCSHEWQRAHGSSSTFPTTAEELAPFADQFLDHGIFDTVHSPLADAHIAFVKSCSNDAFMGDRSPSVPPQGPFAERQPDGGWHFRGRRIVEAVFQDLRRRTDLGTMVGDRVVYG
;
A
#
# COMPACT_ATOMS: atom_id res chain seq x y z
N ALA A 1 -0.97 2.13 4.19
CA ALA A 1 -0.63 1.00 5.09
C ALA A 1 -0.11 -0.14 4.23
N TYR A 2 0.57 -1.14 4.82
CA TYR A 2 1.09 -2.27 4.05
C TYR A 2 1.02 -3.56 4.87
N TYR A 3 0.99 -4.70 4.18
CA TYR A 3 1.14 -6.03 4.76
C TYR A 3 2.56 -6.52 4.55
N LEU A 4 3.15 -7.13 5.57
CA LEU A 4 4.53 -7.62 5.53
C LEU A 4 4.54 -9.14 5.64
N ARG A 5 5.23 -9.78 4.70
CA ARG A 5 5.74 -11.15 4.83
C ARG A 5 7.24 -11.07 5.01
N ASP A 6 7.75 -11.63 6.10
CA ASP A 6 9.19 -11.72 6.29
C ASP A 6 9.82 -12.66 5.26
N GLY A 7 11.00 -12.29 4.78
CA GLY A 7 11.81 -13.12 3.91
C GLY A 7 12.48 -14.26 4.69
N ALA A 8 13.27 -15.06 3.97
CA ALA A 8 14.11 -16.06 4.62
C ALA A 8 15.12 -15.39 5.58
N SER A 9 15.56 -16.12 6.59
CA SER A 9 16.56 -15.62 7.55
C SER A 9 17.81 -15.12 6.82
N GLY A 10 18.21 -13.88 7.10
CA GLY A 10 19.36 -13.22 6.46
C GLY A 10 19.11 -12.77 5.01
N SER A 11 17.86 -12.81 4.52
CA SER A 11 17.51 -12.26 3.22
C SER A 11 17.85 -10.77 3.16
N ARG A 12 18.38 -10.35 2.01
CA ARG A 12 18.75 -8.95 1.71
C ARG A 12 18.02 -8.44 0.47
N ARG A 13 16.81 -8.97 0.28
CA ARG A 13 15.97 -8.72 -0.88
C ARG A 13 14.58 -8.33 -0.40
N TRP A 14 14.06 -7.25 -0.97
CA TRP A 14 12.73 -6.75 -0.70
C TRP A 14 11.94 -6.60 -1.99
N LEU A 15 10.69 -6.99 -1.95
CA LEU A 15 9.66 -6.60 -2.91
C LEU A 15 8.73 -5.62 -2.22
N VAL A 16 8.64 -4.39 -2.72
CA VAL A 16 7.66 -3.40 -2.31
C VAL A 16 6.65 -3.27 -3.44
N TYR A 17 5.54 -3.97 -3.32
CA TYR A 17 4.51 -4.05 -4.35
C TYR A 17 3.41 -3.02 -4.10
N LEU A 18 3.02 -2.27 -5.12
CA LEU A 18 1.92 -1.29 -5.04
C LEU A 18 0.60 -1.89 -5.53
N ASP A 19 -0.43 -1.87 -4.69
CA ASP A 19 -1.75 -2.37 -5.09
C ASP A 19 -2.37 -1.52 -6.22
N GLY A 20 -2.59 -2.15 -7.37
CA GLY A 20 -3.05 -1.50 -8.59
C GLY A 20 -4.57 -1.47 -8.71
N VAL A 21 -5.24 -0.67 -7.89
CA VAL A 21 -6.71 -0.56 -7.89
C VAL A 21 -7.24 0.64 -8.70
N GLY A 22 -6.40 1.30 -9.51
CA GLY A 22 -6.77 2.48 -10.30
C GLY A 22 -6.59 3.81 -9.56
N TRP A 23 -7.05 4.91 -10.19
CA TRP A 23 -7.00 6.27 -9.64
C TRP A 23 -8.17 7.11 -10.15
N CYS A 24 -8.39 8.28 -9.56
CA CYS A 24 -9.37 9.25 -10.01
C CYS A 24 -8.70 10.60 -10.30
N TRP A 25 -9.35 11.46 -11.09
CA TRP A 25 -8.74 12.71 -11.58
C TRP A 25 -9.69 13.92 -11.51
N ASP A 26 -10.95 13.73 -11.16
CA ASP A 26 -11.97 14.76 -10.97
C ASP A 26 -13.00 14.32 -9.92
N ASN A 27 -13.93 15.21 -9.55
CA ASN A 27 -14.89 14.93 -8.49
C ASN A 27 -15.82 13.77 -8.85
N ASP A 28 -16.19 13.63 -10.12
CA ASP A 28 -17.11 12.60 -10.60
C ASP A 28 -16.43 11.22 -10.57
N SER A 29 -15.23 11.10 -11.14
CA SER A 29 -14.42 9.87 -11.10
C SER A 29 -14.11 9.45 -9.66
N CYS A 30 -13.81 10.39 -8.78
CA CYS A 30 -13.55 10.08 -7.36
C CYS A 30 -14.82 9.74 -6.58
N SER A 31 -15.99 10.21 -7.02
CA SER A 31 -17.25 9.99 -6.29
C SER A 31 -17.84 8.60 -6.49
N HIS A 32 -17.32 7.81 -7.42
CA HIS A 32 -17.74 6.41 -7.58
C HIS A 32 -17.55 5.60 -6.29
N GLU A 33 -18.51 4.73 -5.99
CA GLU A 33 -18.53 3.92 -4.75
C GLU A 33 -17.24 3.10 -4.56
N TRP A 34 -16.74 2.50 -5.64
CA TRP A 34 -15.52 1.71 -5.58
C TRP A 34 -14.29 2.57 -5.22
N GLN A 35 -14.18 3.80 -5.75
CA GLN A 35 -13.10 4.72 -5.38
C GLN A 35 -13.19 5.18 -3.94
N ARG A 36 -14.41 5.37 -3.42
CA ARG A 36 -14.62 5.71 -2.00
C ARG A 36 -14.23 4.55 -1.09
N ALA A 37 -14.58 3.32 -1.47
CA ALA A 37 -14.20 2.12 -0.73
C ALA A 37 -12.68 1.93 -0.73
N HIS A 38 -12.01 2.13 -1.88
CA HIS A 38 -10.56 2.02 -1.98
C HIS A 38 -9.81 3.24 -1.43
N GLY A 39 -10.43 4.41 -1.30
CA GLY A 39 -9.83 5.64 -0.77
C GLY A 39 -9.69 5.70 0.75
N SER A 40 -9.92 4.59 1.46
CA SER A 40 -9.85 4.50 2.92
C SER A 40 -9.19 3.20 3.35
N SER A 41 -8.48 3.24 4.49
CA SER A 41 -7.97 2.04 5.14
C SER A 41 -8.90 1.50 6.24
N SER A 42 -10.10 2.05 6.41
CA SER A 42 -11.02 1.71 7.51
C SER A 42 -11.49 0.26 7.51
N THR A 43 -11.42 -0.42 6.36
CA THR A 43 -11.85 -1.82 6.19
C THR A 43 -10.67 -2.74 5.88
N PHE A 44 -9.44 -2.27 6.05
CA PHE A 44 -8.27 -3.11 5.80
C PHE A 44 -8.21 -4.21 6.88
N PRO A 45 -8.04 -5.49 6.48
CA PRO A 45 -7.71 -6.56 7.41
C PRO A 45 -6.59 -6.15 8.36
N THR A 46 -6.78 -6.44 9.64
CA THR A 46 -5.81 -6.12 10.71
C THR A 46 -5.20 -7.37 11.32
N THR A 47 -5.80 -8.54 11.10
CA THR A 47 -5.25 -9.84 11.50
C THR A 47 -4.88 -10.70 10.29
N ALA A 48 -4.07 -11.74 10.53
CA ALA A 48 -3.69 -12.70 9.49
C ALA A 48 -4.91 -13.50 8.99
N GLU A 49 -5.84 -13.83 9.89
CA GLU A 49 -7.06 -14.57 9.55
C GLU A 49 -7.99 -13.76 8.65
N GLU A 50 -8.13 -12.45 8.89
CA GLU A 50 -8.90 -11.55 8.03
C GLU A 50 -8.25 -11.37 6.65
N LEU A 51 -6.92 -11.42 6.58
CA LEU A 51 -6.17 -11.27 5.34
C LEU A 51 -6.12 -12.56 4.52
N ALA A 52 -6.17 -13.73 5.16
CA ALA A 52 -5.95 -15.04 4.53
C ALA A 52 -6.76 -15.27 3.25
N PRO A 53 -8.09 -15.01 3.19
CA PRO A 53 -8.85 -15.24 1.95
C PRO A 53 -8.33 -14.42 0.76
N PHE A 54 -7.91 -13.17 1.00
CA PHE A 54 -7.31 -12.34 -0.03
C PHE A 54 -5.89 -12.82 -0.38
N ALA A 55 -5.09 -13.17 0.63
CA ALA A 55 -3.72 -13.63 0.42
C ALA A 55 -3.66 -14.94 -0.35
N ASP A 56 -4.51 -15.91 -0.02
CA ASP A 56 -4.58 -17.21 -0.70
C ASP A 56 -5.10 -17.06 -2.14
N GLN A 57 -5.94 -16.07 -2.41
CA GLN A 57 -6.47 -15.85 -3.76
C GLN A 57 -5.51 -15.07 -4.66
N PHE A 58 -4.75 -14.11 -4.11
CA PHE A 58 -4.03 -13.10 -4.89
C PHE A 58 -2.52 -13.00 -4.60
N LEU A 59 -2.06 -13.50 -3.46
CA LEU A 59 -0.68 -13.34 -2.95
C LEU A 59 0.07 -14.67 -2.76
N ASP A 60 -0.37 -15.73 -3.42
CA ASP A 60 0.24 -17.06 -3.35
C ASP A 60 0.88 -17.54 -4.67
N HIS A 61 0.75 -16.76 -5.75
CA HIS A 61 1.20 -17.12 -7.10
C HIS A 61 2.02 -16.02 -7.78
N GLY A 62 2.62 -16.37 -8.92
CA GLY A 62 3.42 -15.45 -9.74
C GLY A 62 4.64 -14.93 -8.97
N ILE A 63 4.77 -13.61 -8.86
CA ILE A 63 5.89 -13.01 -8.11
C ILE A 63 5.79 -13.26 -6.60
N PHE A 64 4.61 -13.58 -6.08
CA PHE A 64 4.36 -13.85 -4.66
C PHE A 64 4.49 -15.33 -4.28
N ASP A 65 4.61 -16.22 -5.27
CA ASP A 65 4.80 -17.66 -5.10
C ASP A 65 5.97 -17.94 -4.14
N THR A 66 5.75 -18.81 -3.16
CA THR A 66 6.70 -19.10 -2.07
C THR A 66 7.73 -20.17 -2.42
N VAL A 67 7.61 -20.82 -3.57
CA VAL A 67 8.42 -21.96 -4.00
C VAL A 67 9.14 -21.68 -5.31
N HIS A 68 8.43 -21.18 -6.32
CA HIS A 68 8.93 -21.05 -7.69
C HIS A 68 9.33 -19.62 -8.07
N SER A 69 8.89 -18.62 -7.31
CA SER A 69 9.25 -17.23 -7.58
C SER A 69 10.75 -17.01 -7.39
N PRO A 70 11.43 -16.25 -8.27
CA PRO A 70 12.79 -15.81 -8.00
C PRO A 70 12.89 -14.88 -6.78
N LEU A 71 11.75 -14.43 -6.24
CA LEU A 71 11.61 -13.61 -5.04
C LEU A 71 11.05 -14.38 -3.84
N ALA A 72 11.00 -15.72 -3.89
CA ALA A 72 10.39 -16.55 -2.85
C ALA A 72 10.96 -16.31 -1.44
N ASP A 73 12.25 -15.99 -1.33
CA ASP A 73 12.96 -15.70 -0.09
C ASP A 73 13.04 -14.20 0.28
N ALA A 74 12.49 -13.31 -0.55
CA ALA A 74 12.49 -11.88 -0.30
C ALA A 74 11.48 -11.51 0.81
N HIS A 75 11.77 -10.44 1.55
CA HIS A 75 10.74 -9.74 2.32
C HIS A 75 9.73 -9.14 1.34
N ILE A 76 8.44 -9.26 1.61
CA ILE A 76 7.39 -8.72 0.74
C ILE A 76 6.55 -7.72 1.53
N ALA A 77 6.57 -6.47 1.07
CA ALA A 77 5.68 -5.42 1.52
C ALA A 77 4.60 -5.19 0.45
N PHE A 78 3.37 -5.60 0.72
CA PHE A 78 2.21 -5.31 -0.13
C PHE A 78 1.55 -4.01 0.33
N VAL A 79 1.75 -2.94 -0.43
CA VAL A 79 1.22 -1.61 -0.11
C VAL A 79 -0.18 -1.45 -0.68
N LYS A 80 -1.19 -1.57 0.19
CA LYS A 80 -2.58 -1.31 -0.17
C LYS A 80 -2.77 0.17 -0.56
N SER A 81 -3.38 0.42 -1.72
CA SER A 81 -3.76 1.76 -2.15
C SER A 81 -4.88 2.30 -1.27
N CYS A 82 -4.73 3.55 -0.83
CA CYS A 82 -5.79 4.30 -0.15
C CYS A 82 -5.78 5.80 -0.46
N SER A 83 -5.08 6.22 -1.51
CA SER A 83 -4.87 7.62 -1.84
C SER A 83 -5.51 8.06 -3.15
N ASN A 84 -6.03 7.12 -3.96
CA ASN A 84 -6.69 7.37 -5.24
C ASN A 84 -5.88 8.21 -6.26
N ASP A 85 -4.56 8.27 -6.10
CA ASP A 85 -3.62 9.10 -6.89
C ASP A 85 -2.50 8.28 -7.54
N ALA A 86 -2.67 6.96 -7.69
CA ALA A 86 -1.66 6.04 -8.20
C ALA A 86 -0.29 6.14 -7.49
N PHE A 87 -0.30 6.44 -6.19
CA PHE A 87 0.89 6.68 -5.37
C PHE A 87 1.72 7.91 -5.76
N MET A 88 1.18 8.86 -6.53
CA MET A 88 1.92 10.02 -7.06
C MET A 88 1.70 11.32 -6.28
N GLY A 89 0.59 11.45 -5.54
CA GLY A 89 0.18 12.72 -4.92
C GLY A 89 0.86 13.04 -3.58
N ASP A 90 0.84 14.32 -3.22
CA ASP A 90 1.20 14.81 -1.88
C ASP A 90 0.33 16.01 -1.43
N ARG A 91 -0.96 15.96 -1.74
CA ARG A 91 -1.93 17.01 -1.41
C ARG A 91 -2.66 16.70 -0.10
N SER A 92 -2.75 17.72 0.76
CA SER A 92 -3.66 17.74 1.92
C SER A 92 -5.06 18.19 1.49
N PRO A 93 -6.11 17.85 2.24
CA PRO A 93 -7.36 18.60 2.20
C PRO A 93 -7.08 20.10 2.38
N SER A 94 -7.68 20.91 1.51
CA SER A 94 -7.69 22.37 1.63
C SER A 94 -8.93 22.87 2.39
N VAL A 95 -9.95 22.02 2.52
CA VAL A 95 -11.19 22.31 3.24
C VAL A 95 -11.18 21.52 4.57
N PRO A 96 -11.45 22.17 5.71
CA PRO A 96 -11.53 21.47 6.99
C PRO A 96 -12.70 20.48 7.03
N PRO A 97 -12.63 19.43 7.86
CA PRO A 97 -13.75 18.53 8.06
C PRO A 97 -14.96 19.31 8.57
N GLN A 98 -16.12 19.16 7.94
CA GLN A 98 -17.37 19.82 8.36
C GLN A 98 -18.06 19.08 9.53
N GLY A 99 -17.30 18.32 10.31
CA GLY A 99 -17.78 17.44 11.38
C GLY A 99 -17.24 16.01 11.27
N PRO A 100 -17.43 15.18 12.32
CA PRO A 100 -16.90 13.82 12.37
C PRO A 100 -17.58 12.85 11.39
N PHE A 101 -18.81 13.13 10.97
CA PHE A 101 -19.62 12.28 10.08
C PHE A 101 -19.96 12.95 8.75
N ALA A 102 -19.44 14.15 8.50
CA ALA A 102 -19.71 14.85 7.26
C ALA A 102 -18.99 14.16 6.09
N GLU A 103 -19.74 13.85 5.04
CA GLU A 103 -19.17 13.33 3.81
C GLU A 103 -18.21 14.36 3.22
N ARG A 104 -16.96 13.93 2.95
CA ARG A 104 -15.95 14.80 2.35
C ARG A 104 -16.02 14.67 0.85
N GLN A 105 -16.15 15.80 0.16
CA GLN A 105 -16.01 15.83 -1.28
C GLN A 105 -14.54 15.57 -1.66
N PRO A 106 -14.27 14.81 -2.73
CA PRO A 106 -12.93 14.63 -3.27
C PRO A 106 -12.19 15.95 -3.50
N ASP A 107 -12.88 16.90 -4.13
CA ASP A 107 -12.37 18.25 -4.30
C ASP A 107 -12.25 18.95 -2.95
N GLY A 108 -11.02 19.33 -2.61
CA GLY A 108 -10.68 20.00 -1.36
C GLY A 108 -10.77 19.17 -0.06
N GLY A 109 -11.60 18.12 0.03
CA GLY A 109 -11.83 17.37 1.26
C GLY A 109 -10.96 16.13 1.45
N TRP A 110 -10.37 15.58 0.38
CA TRP A 110 -9.59 14.34 0.44
C TRP A 110 -8.09 14.57 0.53
N HIS A 111 -7.41 13.58 1.11
CA HIS A 111 -5.97 13.42 0.99
C HIS A 111 -5.64 12.68 -0.30
N PHE A 112 -4.66 13.19 -1.05
CA PHE A 112 -4.02 12.49 -2.16
C PHE A 112 -2.53 12.43 -1.81
N ARG A 113 -2.16 11.45 -0.99
CA ARG A 113 -0.89 11.37 -0.25
C ARG A 113 -0.04 10.17 -0.67
N GLY A 114 -0.25 9.64 -1.86
CA GLY A 114 0.43 8.48 -2.39
C GLY A 114 1.93 8.48 -2.19
N ARG A 115 2.60 9.57 -2.55
CA ARG A 115 4.06 9.73 -2.40
C ARG A 115 4.49 9.63 -0.93
N ARG A 116 3.72 10.22 -0.01
CA ARG A 116 3.99 10.15 1.43
C ARG A 116 3.75 8.76 2.00
N ILE A 117 2.79 8.02 1.47
CA ILE A 117 2.57 6.62 1.85
C ILE A 117 3.80 5.79 1.48
N VAL A 118 4.31 5.93 0.25
CA VAL A 118 5.52 5.22 -0.19
C VAL A 118 6.72 5.60 0.67
N GLU A 119 6.98 6.89 0.87
CA GLU A 119 8.08 7.37 1.75
C GLU A 119 7.99 6.74 3.15
N ALA A 120 6.80 6.76 3.77
CA ALA A 120 6.59 6.22 5.10
C ALA A 120 6.77 4.69 5.15
N VAL A 121 6.34 3.96 4.12
CA VAL A 121 6.55 2.51 4.00
C VAL A 121 8.05 2.19 3.99
N PHE A 122 8.84 2.86 3.16
CA PHE A 122 10.29 2.62 3.11
C PHE A 122 10.99 2.97 4.42
N GLN A 123 10.59 4.07 5.08
CA GLN A 123 11.12 4.45 6.39
C GLN A 123 10.77 3.43 7.47
N ASP A 124 9.60 2.81 7.40
CA ASP A 124 9.18 1.76 8.34
C ASP A 124 9.89 0.43 8.05
N LEU A 125 10.02 0.03 6.78
CA LEU A 125 10.76 -1.17 6.38
C LEU A 125 12.22 -1.14 6.80
N ARG A 126 12.88 0.03 6.66
CA ARG A 126 14.25 0.22 7.16
C ARG A 126 14.36 -0.01 8.66
N ARG A 127 13.32 0.36 9.43
CA ARG A 127 13.31 0.18 10.89
C ARG A 127 12.97 -1.24 11.33
N ARG A 128 12.18 -1.98 10.54
CA ARG A 128 11.69 -3.32 10.90
C ARG A 128 12.51 -4.47 10.34
N THR A 129 13.11 -4.28 9.17
CA THR A 129 13.74 -5.36 8.39
C THR A 129 15.19 -5.06 7.99
N ASP A 130 15.76 -3.97 8.52
CA ASP A 130 17.12 -3.51 8.20
C ASP A 130 17.35 -3.15 6.71
N LEU A 131 16.28 -2.89 5.95
CA LEU A 131 16.35 -2.44 4.56
C LEU A 131 17.27 -1.24 4.41
N GLY A 132 18.30 -1.38 3.57
CA GLY A 132 19.22 -0.29 3.20
C GLY A 132 20.27 0.01 4.27
N THR A 133 20.48 -0.90 5.22
CA THR A 133 21.55 -0.79 6.22
C THR A 133 22.89 -1.33 5.71
N MET A 134 22.88 -2.18 4.67
CA MET A 134 24.07 -2.84 4.17
C MET A 134 24.26 -2.61 2.66
N VAL A 135 25.52 -2.42 2.23
CA VAL A 135 25.86 -2.27 0.80
C VAL A 135 25.47 -3.54 0.04
N GLY A 136 24.68 -3.39 -1.02
CA GLY A 136 24.20 -4.50 -1.85
C GLY A 136 22.80 -5.00 -1.50
N ASP A 137 22.09 -4.37 -0.55
CA ASP A 137 20.66 -4.58 -0.35
C ASP A 137 19.90 -4.27 -1.65
N ARG A 138 18.93 -5.13 -2.01
CA ARG A 138 18.20 -5.02 -3.28
C ARG A 138 16.71 -4.86 -3.05
N VAL A 139 16.13 -3.84 -3.68
CA VAL A 139 14.68 -3.62 -3.65
C VAL A 139 14.14 -3.69 -5.08
N VAL A 140 13.08 -4.46 -5.27
CA VAL A 140 12.17 -4.34 -6.41
C VAL A 140 10.97 -3.54 -5.94
N TYR A 141 10.66 -2.44 -6.62
CA TYR A 141 9.58 -1.52 -6.28
C TYR A 141 8.72 -1.25 -7.51
N GLY A 142 7.40 -1.40 -7.37
CA GLY A 142 6.43 -1.19 -8.44
C GLY A 142 5.06 -1.74 -8.12
#